data_AF-A0A9N9EMI7-F1
#
_entry.id   AF-A0A9N9EMI7-F1
#
_cell.length_a   1.000
_cell.length_b   1.000
_cell.length_c   1.000
_cell.angle_alpha   90.00
_cell.angle_beta   90.00
_cell.angle_gamma   90.00
#
_symmetry.space_group_name_H-M   'P 1'
#
loop_
_entity.id
_entity.type
_entity.pdbx_description
1 polymer ?
#
loop_
_entity_poly.entity_id
_entity_poly.type
_entity_poly.pdbx_seq_one_letter_code
_entity_poly.pdbx_strand_id
1 'polypeptide(L)'
;RISETDMQILDKCEKFEIPTFLVRTNSETHIRNLKRSRKITKEEAIKKLIKDTRESVKKNLEAGNYNDPNKKVYIVDRYVLGEIVSSFTKMHYSNITEDDLRSAADSVEGIIDECNLLMDLLDTARERRH
;
A
#
# COMPACT_ATOMS: atom_id res chain seq x y z
N ARG A 1 -2.49 12.99 -1.39
CA ARG A 1 -3.29 13.86 -0.51
C ARG A 1 -4.52 13.06 -0.09
N ILE A 2 -4.89 13.15 1.18
CA ILE A 2 -6.14 12.61 1.72
C ILE A 2 -7.17 13.74 1.63
N SER A 3 -8.36 13.43 1.11
CA SER A 3 -9.48 14.35 1.02
C SER A 3 -10.30 14.37 2.31
N GLU A 4 -11.17 15.37 2.47
CA GLU A 4 -12.11 15.41 3.59
C GLU A 4 -13.04 14.19 3.61
N THR A 5 -13.49 13.74 2.43
CA THR A 5 -14.30 12.53 2.29
C THR A 5 -13.55 11.29 2.77
N ASP A 6 -12.26 11.15 2.45
CA ASP A 6 -11.44 10.04 2.93
C ASP A 6 -11.37 10.04 4.47
N MET A 7 -11.25 11.21 5.10
CA MET A 7 -11.24 11.34 6.57
C MET A 7 -12.58 10.93 7.19
N GLN A 8 -13.70 11.33 6.59
CA GLN A 8 -15.03 10.91 7.05
C GLN A 8 -15.23 9.39 6.92
N ILE A 9 -14.67 8.76 5.88
CA ILE A 9 -14.69 7.30 5.73
C ILE A 9 -13.85 6.65 6.82
N LEU A 10 -12.65 7.15 7.09
CA LEU A 10 -11.77 6.62 8.15
C LEU A 10 -12.41 6.70 9.53
N ASP A 11 -13.00 7.85 9.88
CA ASP A 11 -13.71 8.04 11.16
C ASP A 11 -14.88 7.07 11.31
N LYS A 12 -15.68 6.89 10.25
CA LYS A 12 -16.77 5.90 10.26
C LYS A 12 -16.24 4.48 10.42
N CYS A 13 -15.22 4.10 9.65
CA CYS A 13 -14.65 2.76 9.75
C CYS A 13 -14.11 2.49 11.15
N GLU A 14 -13.45 3.45 11.79
CA GLU A 14 -12.96 3.31 13.17
C GLU A 14 -14.12 3.11 14.16
N LYS A 15 -15.20 3.89 14.04
CA LYS A 15 -16.40 3.76 14.88
C LYS A 15 -17.09 2.40 14.76
N PHE A 16 -17.02 1.77 13.59
CA PHE A 16 -17.61 0.45 13.33
C PHE A 16 -16.58 -0.68 13.40
N GLU A 17 -15.37 -0.40 13.90
CA GLU A 17 -14.28 -1.37 14.00
C GLU A 17 -14.01 -2.07 12.65
N ILE A 18 -14.08 -1.34 11.54
CA ILE A 18 -13.79 -1.84 10.19
C ILE A 18 -12.29 -1.61 9.89
N PRO A 19 -11.52 -2.64 9.49
CA PRO A 19 -10.11 -2.51 9.18
C PRO A 19 -9.99 -1.71 7.90
N THR A 20 -9.05 -0.79 7.93
CA THR A 20 -8.83 0.14 6.83
C THR A 20 -7.36 0.18 6.48
N PHE A 21 -7.10 0.13 5.18
CA PHE A 21 -5.76 0.17 4.61
C PHE A 21 -5.66 1.42 3.75
N LEU A 22 -4.70 2.30 4.07
CA LEU A 22 -4.44 3.48 3.26
C LEU A 22 -3.51 3.11 2.12
N VAL A 23 -4.01 3.14 0.89
CA VAL A 23 -3.25 2.74 -0.29
C VAL A 23 -3.04 3.94 -1.22
N ARG A 24 -1.78 4.26 -1.53
CA ARG A 24 -1.40 5.23 -2.55
C ARG A 24 -1.01 4.48 -3.82
N THR A 25 -1.86 4.55 -4.83
CA THR A 25 -1.63 3.90 -6.14
C THR A 25 -0.76 4.75 -7.09
N ASN A 26 -0.39 4.15 -8.22
CA ASN A 26 0.37 4.76 -9.33
C ASN A 26 1.82 5.13 -8.97
N SER A 27 2.47 4.32 -8.13
CA SER A 27 3.85 4.55 -7.71
C SER A 27 4.83 4.64 -8.89
N GLU A 28 4.70 3.79 -9.91
CA GLU A 28 5.59 3.78 -11.09
C GLU A 28 5.47 5.07 -11.91
N THR A 29 4.24 5.59 -12.05
CA THR A 29 4.02 6.89 -12.71
C THR A 29 4.70 8.03 -11.94
N HIS A 30 4.59 8.02 -10.61
CA HIS A 30 5.25 9.00 -9.77
C HIS A 30 6.77 8.91 -9.85
N ILE A 31 7.33 7.70 -9.83
CA ILE A 31 8.77 7.45 -9.96
C ILE A 31 9.27 8.00 -11.30
N ARG A 32 8.57 7.69 -12.40
CA ARG A 32 8.92 8.20 -13.74
C ARG A 32 8.93 9.72 -13.79
N ASN A 33 7.92 10.36 -13.20
CA ASN A 33 7.83 11.82 -13.13
C ASN A 33 8.95 12.44 -12.28
N LEU A 34 9.31 11.81 -11.15
CA LEU A 34 10.42 12.25 -10.30
C LEU A 34 11.77 12.13 -11.01
N LYS A 35 12.02 10.98 -11.66
CA LYS A 35 13.23 10.77 -12.48
C LYS A 35 13.37 11.84 -13.56
N ARG A 36 12.29 12.11 -14.31
CA ARG A 36 12.30 13.08 -15.42
C ARG A 36 12.49 14.52 -14.93
N SER A 37 11.81 14.91 -13.86
CA SER A 37 11.83 16.29 -13.35
C SER A 37 13.12 16.64 -12.62
N ARG A 38 13.72 15.69 -11.90
CA ARG A 38 14.89 15.95 -11.02
C ARG A 38 16.19 15.34 -11.54
N LYS A 39 16.15 14.56 -12.62
CA LYS A 39 17.30 13.83 -13.18
C LYS A 39 18.01 12.95 -12.13
N ILE A 40 17.21 12.25 -11.33
CA ILE A 40 17.67 11.35 -10.26
C ILE A 40 17.53 9.87 -10.67
N THR A 41 18.21 8.98 -9.95
CA THR A 41 18.10 7.52 -10.20
C THR A 41 16.72 6.98 -9.81
N LYS A 42 16.42 5.73 -10.19
CA LYS A 42 15.16 5.06 -9.80
C LYS A 42 15.09 4.89 -8.28
N GLU A 43 16.19 4.52 -7.66
CA GLU A 43 16.31 4.29 -6.21
C GLU A 43 16.09 5.59 -5.43
N GLU A 44 16.69 6.69 -5.89
CA GLU A 44 16.48 8.02 -5.30
C GLU A 44 15.02 8.46 -5.46
N ALA A 45 14.41 8.21 -6.61
CA ALA A 45 13.00 8.52 -6.85
C ALA A 45 12.08 7.70 -5.94
N ILE A 46 12.35 6.41 -5.73
CA ILE A 46 11.59 5.54 -4.81
C ILE A 46 11.73 6.05 -3.37
N LYS A 47 12.96 6.27 -2.88
CA LYS A 47 13.21 6.79 -1.53
C LYS A 47 12.48 8.10 -1.29
N LYS A 48 12.52 8.99 -2.29
CA LYS A 48 11.83 10.27 -2.22
C LYS A 48 10.32 10.12 -2.22
N LEU A 49 9.76 9.28 -3.11
CA LEU A 49 8.33 9.00 -3.15
C LEU A 49 7.83 8.48 -1.80
N ILE A 50 8.56 7.53 -1.21
CA ILE A 50 8.22 6.94 0.10
C ILE A 50 8.19 8.02 1.17
N LYS A 51 9.27 8.79 1.29
CA LYS A 51 9.39 9.86 2.28
C LYS A 51 8.28 10.90 2.12
N ASP A 52 8.18 11.50 0.94
CA ASP A 52 7.24 12.59 0.67
C ASP A 52 5.78 12.13 0.86
N THR A 53 5.45 10.89 0.46
CA THR A 53 4.09 10.34 0.61
C THR A 53 3.75 10.10 2.08
N ARG A 54 4.61 9.43 2.83
CA ARG A 54 4.37 9.10 4.25
C ARG A 54 4.29 10.38 5.10
N GLU A 55 5.18 11.34 4.86
CA GLU A 55 5.13 12.66 5.52
C GLU A 55 3.86 13.43 5.16
N SER A 56 3.46 13.45 3.89
CA SER A 56 2.24 14.14 3.46
C SER A 56 0.99 13.50 4.04
N VAL A 57 0.90 12.18 4.09
CA VAL A 57 -0.25 11.49 4.68
C VAL A 57 -0.32 11.76 6.17
N LYS A 58 0.78 11.61 6.90
CA LYS A 58 0.82 11.93 8.34
C LYS A 58 0.28 13.33 8.63
N LYS A 59 0.78 14.35 7.91
CA LYS A 59 0.28 15.73 8.05
C LYS A 59 -1.21 15.87 7.75
N ASN A 60 -1.74 15.15 6.75
CA ASN A 60 -3.17 15.20 6.45
C ASN A 60 -4.00 14.51 7.55
N LEU A 61 -3.52 13.41 8.12
CA LEU A 61 -4.18 12.70 9.20
C LEU A 61 -4.22 13.55 10.49
N GLU A 62 -3.10 14.18 10.83
CA GLU A 62 -2.99 15.14 11.94
C GLU A 62 -3.95 16.33 11.72
N ALA A 63 -3.95 16.93 10.53
CA ALA A 63 -4.78 18.09 10.23
C ALA A 63 -6.28 17.81 10.26
N GLY A 64 -6.70 16.58 9.96
CA GLY A 64 -8.11 16.17 10.07
C GLY A 64 -8.44 15.45 11.38
N ASN A 65 -7.60 15.56 12.41
CA ASN A 65 -7.82 15.00 13.75
C ASN A 65 -8.13 13.49 13.76
N TYR A 66 -7.50 12.72 12.88
CA TYR A 66 -7.66 11.26 12.91
C TYR A 66 -6.87 10.65 14.08
N ASN A 67 -7.45 9.66 14.76
CA ASN A 67 -6.95 9.12 16.03
C ASN A 67 -5.56 8.48 15.90
N ASP A 68 -5.26 7.84 14.77
CA ASP A 68 -3.93 7.29 14.47
C ASP A 68 -3.23 8.09 13.34
N PRO A 69 -2.50 9.17 13.66
CA PRO A 69 -1.77 9.94 12.65
C PRO A 69 -0.60 9.16 12.02
N ASN A 70 -0.20 8.04 12.60
CA ASN A 70 0.86 7.19 12.09
C ASN A 70 0.32 5.96 11.33
N LYS A 71 -0.99 5.94 11.04
CA LYS A 71 -1.63 4.86 10.28
C LYS A 71 -0.83 4.54 9.03
N LYS A 72 -0.46 3.26 8.88
CA LYS A 72 0.40 2.78 7.81
C LYS A 72 -0.22 3.07 6.44
N VAL A 73 0.63 3.58 5.54
CA VAL A 73 0.29 3.84 4.14
C VAL A 73 1.12 2.95 3.25
N TYR A 74 0.44 2.19 2.40
CA TYR A 74 1.05 1.33 1.39
C TYR A 74 1.16 2.09 0.08
N ILE A 75 2.36 2.13 -0.49
CA ILE A 75 2.62 2.73 -1.79
C ILE A 75 2.74 1.60 -2.80
N VAL A 76 1.84 1.57 -3.78
CA VAL A 76 1.73 0.44 -4.71
C VAL A 76 1.58 0.89 -6.16
N ASP A 77 1.99 0.03 -7.08
CA ASP A 77 1.56 0.06 -8.47
C ASP A 77 0.53 -1.04 -8.75
N ARG A 78 -0.50 -0.71 -9.53
CA ARG A 78 -1.58 -1.65 -9.84
C ARG A 78 -1.08 -2.85 -10.66
N TYR A 79 -0.08 -2.66 -11.50
CA TYR A 79 0.43 -3.71 -12.37
C TYR A 79 1.33 -4.66 -11.59
N VAL A 80 2.19 -4.13 -10.72
CA VAL A 80 3.01 -4.92 -9.79
C VAL A 80 2.11 -5.75 -8.87
N LEU A 81 1.08 -5.12 -8.27
CA LEU A 81 0.12 -5.84 -7.43
C LEU A 81 -0.63 -6.93 -8.22
N GLY A 82 -1.07 -6.62 -9.44
CA GLY A 82 -1.75 -7.55 -10.32
C GLY A 82 -0.87 -8.74 -10.73
N GLU A 83 0.43 -8.53 -10.92
CA GLU A 83 1.40 -9.57 -11.26
C GLU A 83 1.59 -10.55 -10.09
N ILE A 84 1.80 -10.04 -8.88
CA ILE A 84 1.90 -10.85 -7.66
C ILE A 84 0.61 -11.66 -7.47
N VAL A 85 -0.55 -10.99 -7.54
CA VAL A 85 -1.86 -11.63 -7.39
C VAL A 85 -2.10 -12.71 -8.44
N SER A 86 -1.77 -12.44 -9.70
CA SER A 86 -1.92 -13.40 -10.78
C SER A 86 -1.02 -14.62 -10.60
N SER A 87 0.16 -14.44 -10.00
CA SER A 87 1.12 -15.52 -9.77
C SER A 87 0.55 -16.56 -8.78
N PHE A 88 0.13 -16.13 -7.59
CA PHE A 88 -0.38 -17.09 -6.59
C PHE A 88 -1.81 -17.58 -6.86
N THR A 89 -2.66 -16.79 -7.53
CA THR A 89 -4.03 -17.24 -7.87
C THR A 89 -4.06 -18.33 -8.93
N LYS A 90 -3.05 -18.39 -9.80
CA LYS A 90 -2.86 -19.51 -10.73
C LYS A 90 -2.38 -20.79 -10.01
N MET A 91 -1.79 -20.65 -8.83
CA MET A 91 -1.19 -21.76 -8.08
C MET A 91 -2.16 -22.38 -7.06
N HIS A 92 -3.05 -21.60 -6.43
CA HIS A 92 -3.92 -22.09 -5.35
C HIS A 92 -5.33 -21.49 -5.38
N TYR A 93 -6.36 -22.33 -5.60
CA TYR A 93 -7.79 -21.95 -5.46
C TYR A 93 -8.26 -21.88 -3.99
N SER A 94 -7.46 -22.38 -3.04
CA SER A 94 -7.79 -22.33 -1.60
C SER A 94 -6.52 -22.35 -0.74
N ASN A 95 -6.47 -21.44 0.24
CA ASN A 95 -5.44 -21.26 1.27
C ASN A 95 -4.08 -20.71 0.79
N ILE A 96 -4.08 -19.45 0.35
CA ILE A 96 -2.85 -18.68 0.09
C ILE A 96 -2.07 -18.51 1.41
N THR A 97 -0.80 -18.92 1.40
CA THR A 97 0.14 -18.76 2.52
C THR A 97 0.99 -17.51 2.35
N GLU A 98 1.68 -17.13 3.43
CA GLU A 98 2.67 -16.05 3.37
C GLU A 98 3.84 -16.41 2.42
N ASP A 99 4.24 -17.68 2.42
CA ASP A 99 5.34 -18.18 1.57
C ASP A 99 4.98 -18.13 0.08
N ASP A 100 3.71 -18.37 -0.28
CA ASP A 100 3.25 -18.24 -1.66
C ASP A 100 3.38 -16.79 -2.15
N LEU A 101 3.02 -15.83 -1.31
CA LEU A 101 3.13 -14.40 -1.63
C LEU A 101 4.59 -13.95 -1.75
N ARG A 102 5.47 -14.42 -0.85
CA ARG A 102 6.91 -14.14 -0.92
C ARG A 102 7.52 -14.73 -2.19
N SER A 103 7.21 -15.99 -2.49
CA SER A 103 7.70 -16.68 -3.69
C SER A 103 7.21 -16.01 -4.97
N ALA A 104 5.95 -15.56 -5.01
CA ALA A 104 5.43 -14.79 -6.13
C ALA A 104 6.18 -13.47 -6.33
N ALA A 105 6.49 -12.79 -5.22
CA ALA A 105 7.16 -11.49 -5.20
C ALA A 105 8.62 -11.54 -5.65
N ASP A 106 9.34 -12.64 -5.41
CA ASP A 106 10.76 -12.78 -5.74
C ASP A 106 11.05 -12.56 -7.24
N SER A 107 10.06 -12.83 -8.09
CA SER A 107 10.16 -12.66 -9.55
C SER A 107 9.72 -11.29 -10.07
N VAL A 108 9.16 -10.43 -9.22
CA VAL A 108 8.51 -9.19 -9.62
C VAL A 108 9.40 -7.99 -9.30
N GLU A 109 9.76 -7.24 -10.34
CA GLU A 109 10.53 -6.00 -10.17
C GLU A 109 9.64 -4.82 -9.73
N GLY A 110 10.24 -3.88 -8.98
CA GLY A 110 9.59 -2.60 -8.68
C GLY A 110 8.64 -2.62 -7.49
N ILE A 111 8.65 -3.69 -6.69
CA ILE A 111 7.92 -3.78 -5.42
C ILE A 111 8.38 -2.66 -4.46
N ILE A 112 7.39 -2.04 -3.81
CA ILE A 112 7.56 -1.08 -2.72
C ILE A 112 6.87 -1.60 -1.46
N ASP A 113 5.53 -1.59 -1.47
CA ASP A 113 4.71 -2.04 -0.32
C ASP A 113 3.66 -3.09 -0.74
N GLU A 114 3.66 -3.57 -1.98
CA GLU A 114 2.66 -4.50 -2.52
C GLU A 114 2.58 -5.80 -1.71
N CYS A 115 3.73 -6.40 -1.39
CA CYS A 115 3.78 -7.61 -0.58
C CYS A 115 3.25 -7.36 0.83
N ASN A 116 3.73 -6.28 1.47
CA ASN A 116 3.30 -5.91 2.82
C ASN A 116 1.78 -5.68 2.87
N LEU A 117 1.22 -5.01 1.86
CA LEU A 117 -0.23 -4.81 1.76
C LEU A 117 -0.98 -6.15 1.69
N LEU A 118 -0.51 -7.06 0.84
CA LEU A 118 -1.15 -8.37 0.68
C LEU A 118 -1.04 -9.23 1.94
N MET A 119 0.10 -9.21 2.64
CA MET A 119 0.25 -9.91 3.94
C MET A 119 -0.72 -9.35 4.98
N ASP A 120 -0.71 -8.04 5.19
CA ASP A 120 -1.54 -7.42 6.22
C ASP A 120 -3.05 -7.61 5.92
N LEU A 121 -3.43 -7.67 4.63
CA LEU A 121 -4.78 -8.03 4.20
C LEU A 121 -5.13 -9.48 4.52
N LEU A 122 -4.23 -10.44 4.25
CA LEU A 122 -4.46 -11.85 4.54
C LEU A 122 -4.58 -12.10 6.05
N ASP A 123 -3.70 -11.49 6.85
CA ASP A 123 -3.70 -11.65 8.30
C ASP A 123 -4.98 -11.05 8.90
N THR A 124 -5.37 -9.85 8.48
CA THR A 124 -6.64 -9.25 8.89
C THR A 124 -7.85 -10.10 8.49
N ALA A 125 -7.81 -10.75 7.31
CA ALA A 125 -8.87 -11.64 6.88
C ALA A 125 -8.92 -12.94 7.71
N ARG A 126 -7.77 -13.46 8.16
CA ARG A 126 -7.68 -14.64 9.02
C ARG A 126 -8.21 -14.34 10.42
N GLU A 127 -7.77 -13.23 11.02
CA GLU A 127 -8.22 -12.78 12.35
C GLU A 127 -9.73 -12.62 12.45
N ARG A 128 -10.40 -12.28 11.33
CA ARG A 128 -11.85 -12.05 11.29
C ARG A 128 -12.71 -13.25 10.95
N ARG A 129 -12.11 -14.33 10.46
CA ARG A 129 -12.84 -15.58 10.23
C ARG A 129 -13.05 -16.36 11.53
N HIS A 130 -12.30 -16.03 12.57
CA HIS A 130 -12.34 -16.65 13.89
C HIS A 130 -12.92 -15.68 14.92
#